data_AF-A0A845FPN6-F1
#
_entry.id   AF-A0A845FPN6-F1
#
_cell.length_a   1.000
_cell.length_b   1.000
_cell.length_c   1.000
_cell.angle_alpha   90.00
_cell.angle_beta   90.00
_cell.angle_gamma   90.00
#
_symmetry.space_group_name_H-M   'P 1'
#
loop_
_entity.id
_entity.type
_entity.pdbx_description
1 polymer ?
#
loop_
_entity_poly.entity_id
_entity_poly.type
_entity_poly.pdbx_seq_one_letter_code
_entity_poly.pdbx_strand_id
1 'polypeptide(L)'
;MNTNLLKLISSLAMLCLAASLAYLSYAILTLVRDLPAVMESLQQTSAQIEPVVEQADSITRLIPEILREVELVREQIPPILDEVKATREAVPPLLAEWQSTRTETIPQVLQESAAIRGELPAILRESEGYRALVPDVLTETGNIRASLPVTLTRLEGIVDEAKTIASSAGENAVTGLVTGIFKAPFQLMSGVGRTLFPASMELSKEDYQLVENKAAAMLAQSSVNDRQVYYNDDRSLKIVMEVEREFNKGAKLCRELAIQLTKNGKNDSSQKIGACLTADGRWTLE
;
A
#
# COMPACT_ATOMS: atom_id res chain seq x y z
N MET A 1 34.60 65.85 113.43
CA MET A 1 33.55 65.72 112.39
C MET A 1 32.33 66.49 112.87
N ASN A 2 31.93 67.53 112.13
CA ASN A 2 31.00 68.56 112.60
C ASN A 2 29.58 67.97 112.78
N THR A 3 28.99 68.08 113.97
CA THR A 3 27.68 67.48 114.31
C THR A 3 26.53 67.97 113.41
N ASN A 4 26.68 69.15 112.80
CA ASN A 4 25.75 69.69 111.81
C ASN A 4 25.84 69.00 110.43
N LEU A 5 27.03 68.53 110.02
CA LEU A 5 27.24 67.82 108.76
C LEU A 5 26.60 66.42 108.81
N LEU A 6 26.71 65.73 109.95
CA LEU A 6 26.12 64.40 110.14
C LEU A 6 24.58 64.44 110.08
N LYS A 7 23.97 65.50 110.64
CA LYS A 7 22.51 65.73 110.57
C LYS A 7 22.02 66.01 109.14
N LEU A 8 22.80 66.78 108.36
CA LEU A 8 22.53 67.06 106.95
C LEU A 8 22.59 65.79 106.09
N ILE A 9 23.61 64.94 106.30
CA ILE A 9 23.76 63.66 105.61
C ILE A 9 22.60 62.71 105.98
N SER A 10 22.19 62.65 107.25
CA SER A 10 21.05 61.81 107.66
C SER A 10 19.71 62.30 107.11
N SER A 11 19.48 63.60 107.03
CA SER A 11 18.25 64.16 106.40
C SER A 11 18.22 63.93 104.89
N LEU A 12 19.38 64.02 104.22
CA LEU A 12 19.50 63.77 102.79
C LEU A 12 19.26 62.29 102.47
N ALA A 13 19.84 61.38 103.27
CA ALA A 13 19.60 59.94 103.11
C ALA A 13 18.12 59.59 103.32
N MET A 14 17.46 60.21 104.31
CA MET A 14 16.03 60.04 104.56
C MET A 14 15.17 60.58 103.39
N LEU A 15 15.57 61.70 102.78
CA LEU A 15 14.90 62.27 101.62
C LEU A 15 15.09 61.41 100.36
N CYS A 16 16.29 60.89 100.10
CA CYS A 16 16.55 59.94 99.02
C CYS A 16 15.75 58.64 99.19
N LEU A 17 15.62 58.14 100.43
CA LEU A 17 14.83 56.94 100.74
C LEU A 17 13.32 57.20 100.58
N ALA A 18 12.83 58.36 101.00
CA ALA A 18 11.45 58.76 100.77
C ALA A 18 11.14 58.91 99.28
N ALA A 19 12.06 59.50 98.51
CA ALA A 19 11.93 59.64 97.06
C ALA A 19 11.95 58.29 96.34
N SER A 20 12.81 57.35 96.76
CA SER A 20 12.85 56.00 96.17
C SER A 20 11.60 55.18 96.52
N LEU A 21 11.07 55.30 97.74
CA LEU A 21 9.79 54.69 98.13
C LEU A 21 8.62 55.28 97.34
N ALA A 22 8.60 56.60 97.14
CA ALA A 22 7.58 57.27 96.34
C ALA A 22 7.64 56.83 94.86
N TYR A 23 8.84 56.74 94.28
CA TYR A 23 9.03 56.24 92.92
C TYR A 23 8.64 54.76 92.79
N LEU A 24 9.01 53.92 93.77
CA LEU A 24 8.60 52.52 93.81
C LEU A 24 7.08 52.38 93.91
N SER A 25 6.44 53.18 94.76
CA SER A 25 4.97 53.20 94.89
C SER A 25 4.29 53.64 93.59
N TYR A 26 4.82 54.67 92.93
CA TYR A 26 4.34 55.10 91.61
C TYR A 26 4.52 54.02 90.53
N ALA A 27 5.68 53.33 90.51
CA ALA A 27 5.94 52.24 89.59
C ALA A 27 5.00 51.05 89.82
N ILE A 28 4.73 50.70 91.09
CA ILE A 28 3.76 49.65 91.45
C ILE A 28 2.34 50.05 91.02
N LEU A 29 1.93 51.29 91.25
CA LEU A 29 0.61 51.78 90.82
C LEU A 29 0.46 51.77 89.29
N THR A 30 1.52 52.16 88.57
CA THR A 30 1.53 52.13 87.10
C THR A 30 1.45 50.69 86.59
N LEU A 31 2.22 49.77 87.18
CA LEU A 31 2.15 48.35 86.83
C LEU A 31 0.76 47.76 87.09
N VAL A 32 0.14 48.06 88.22
CA VAL A 32 -1.22 47.60 88.56
C VAL A 32 -2.26 48.20 87.62
N ARG A 33 -2.07 49.45 87.16
CA ARG A 33 -2.95 50.10 86.19
C ARG A 33 -2.87 49.48 84.80
N ASP A 34 -1.68 49.05 84.38
CA ASP A 34 -1.45 48.54 83.03
C ASP A 34 -1.66 47.01 82.94
N LEU A 35 -1.65 46.30 84.08
CA LEU A 35 -1.92 44.85 84.17
C LEU A 35 -3.24 44.39 83.50
N PRO A 36 -4.38 45.10 83.64
CA PRO A 36 -5.62 44.73 82.97
C PRO A 36 -5.51 44.78 81.45
N ALA A 37 -4.81 45.76 80.89
CA ALA A 37 -4.63 45.88 79.44
C ALA A 37 -3.77 44.74 78.87
N VAL A 38 -2.73 44.32 79.59
CA VAL A 38 -1.94 43.14 79.24
C VAL A 38 -2.78 41.87 79.34
N MET A 39 -3.61 41.74 80.39
CA MET A 39 -4.50 40.59 80.56
C MET A 39 -5.56 40.51 79.45
N GLU A 40 -6.13 41.65 79.05
CA GLU A 40 -7.08 41.73 77.93
C GLU A 40 -6.43 41.36 76.61
N SER A 41 -5.21 41.85 76.33
CA SER A 41 -4.45 41.47 75.14
C SER A 41 -4.11 39.97 75.13
N LEU A 42 -3.75 39.39 76.28
CA LEU A 42 -3.54 37.94 76.42
C LEU A 42 -4.84 37.15 76.18
N GLN A 43 -5.98 37.61 76.70
CA GLN A 43 -7.28 36.97 76.48
C GLN A 43 -7.72 37.05 75.01
N GLN A 44 -7.55 38.21 74.36
CA GLN A 44 -7.84 38.37 72.93
C GLN A 44 -6.94 37.49 72.07
N THR A 45 -5.64 37.43 72.39
CA THR A 45 -4.69 36.56 71.68
C THR A 45 -5.05 35.10 71.89
N SER A 46 -5.34 34.69 73.13
CA SER A 46 -5.77 33.33 73.45
C SER A 46 -7.07 32.95 72.74
N ALA A 47 -8.02 33.88 72.60
CA ALA A 47 -9.27 33.64 71.89
C ALA A 47 -9.07 33.48 70.37
N GLN A 48 -7.99 34.03 69.80
CA GLN A 48 -7.65 33.87 68.39
C GLN A 48 -6.82 32.60 68.10
N ILE A 49 -6.21 31.98 69.12
CA ILE A 49 -5.44 30.74 68.93
C ILE A 49 -6.37 29.61 68.48
N GLU A 50 -7.51 29.42 69.14
CA GLU A 50 -8.45 28.33 68.85
C GLU A 50 -8.92 28.29 67.37
N PRO A 51 -9.44 29.39 66.78
CA PRO A 51 -9.85 29.36 65.38
C PRO A 51 -8.68 29.19 64.39
N VAL A 52 -7.48 29.66 64.74
CA VAL A 52 -6.28 29.44 63.90
C VAL A 52 -5.85 27.98 63.94
N VAL A 53 -5.93 27.32 65.10
CA VAL A 53 -5.66 25.88 65.24
C VAL A 53 -6.70 25.07 64.47
N GLU A 54 -7.99 25.42 64.53
CA GLU A 54 -9.04 24.74 63.77
C GLU A 54 -8.83 24.87 62.25
N GLN A 55 -8.43 26.06 61.78
CA GLN A 55 -8.07 26.28 60.37
C GLN A 55 -6.84 25.47 59.97
N ALA A 56 -5.80 25.43 60.82
CA ALA A 56 -4.60 24.65 60.57
C ALA A 56 -4.91 23.14 60.50
N ASP A 57 -5.79 22.64 61.37
CA ASP A 57 -6.28 21.26 61.34
C ASP A 57 -7.08 20.97 60.06
N SER A 58 -7.96 21.89 59.66
CA SER A 58 -8.72 21.77 58.41
C SER A 58 -7.80 21.68 57.20
N ILE A 59 -6.81 22.58 57.10
CA ILE A 59 -5.79 22.56 56.04
C ILE A 59 -5.00 21.24 56.08
N THR A 60 -4.58 20.80 57.27
CA THR A 60 -3.79 19.58 57.44
C THR A 60 -4.56 18.33 56.98
N ARG A 61 -5.89 18.32 57.13
CA ARG A 61 -6.75 17.23 56.62
C ARG A 61 -6.90 17.23 55.09
N LEU A 62 -6.81 18.39 54.44
CA LEU A 62 -6.93 18.51 52.98
C LEU A 62 -5.60 18.20 52.25
N ILE A 63 -4.46 18.39 52.91
CA ILE A 63 -3.13 18.14 52.31
C ILE A 63 -3.01 16.75 51.68
N PRO A 64 -3.39 15.63 52.36
CA PRO A 64 -3.27 14.30 51.77
C PRO A 64 -4.10 14.11 50.50
N GLU A 65 -5.30 14.69 50.44
CA GLU A 65 -6.18 14.61 49.27
C GLU A 65 -5.59 15.38 48.09
N ILE A 66 -5.14 16.61 48.31
CA ILE A 66 -4.46 17.44 47.29
C ILE A 66 -3.19 16.74 46.80
N LEU A 67 -2.38 16.15 47.68
CA LEU A 67 -1.18 15.42 47.28
C LEU A 67 -1.53 14.20 46.41
N ARG A 68 -2.61 13.49 46.71
CA ARG A 68 -3.09 12.37 45.89
C ARG A 68 -3.54 12.84 44.50
N GLU A 69 -4.26 13.95 44.41
CA GLU A 69 -4.66 14.54 43.13
C GLU A 69 -3.45 15.00 42.31
N VAL A 70 -2.48 15.64 42.96
CA VAL A 70 -1.23 16.06 42.31
C VAL A 70 -0.47 14.85 41.76
N GLU A 71 -0.45 13.73 42.48
CA GLU A 71 0.18 12.50 42.00
C GLU A 71 -0.54 11.93 40.78
N LEU A 72 -1.87 11.84 40.82
CA LEU A 72 -2.66 11.41 39.65
C LEU A 72 -2.44 12.31 38.43
N VAL A 73 -2.37 13.63 38.63
CA VAL A 73 -2.07 14.57 37.54
C VAL A 73 -0.66 14.35 37.02
N ARG A 74 0.32 14.10 37.90
CA ARG A 74 1.70 13.80 37.49
C ARG A 74 1.83 12.49 36.73
N GLU A 75 1.00 11.49 37.04
CA GLU A 75 0.94 10.23 36.28
C GLU A 75 0.28 10.40 34.91
N GLN A 76 -0.71 11.29 34.78
CA GLN A 76 -1.44 11.52 33.53
C GLN A 76 -0.73 12.46 32.55
N ILE A 77 0.08 13.41 33.04
CA ILE A 77 0.78 14.37 32.17
C ILE A 77 1.71 13.67 31.16
N PRO A 78 2.59 12.72 31.55
CA PRO A 78 3.50 12.06 30.62
C PRO A 78 2.82 11.39 29.42
N PRO A 79 1.81 10.50 29.58
CA PRO A 79 1.17 9.88 28.42
C PRO A 79 0.46 10.89 27.52
N ILE A 80 -0.13 11.97 28.08
CA ILE A 80 -0.72 13.06 27.27
C ILE A 80 0.36 13.78 26.45
N LEU A 81 1.53 14.04 27.04
CA LEU A 81 2.64 14.67 26.31
C LEU A 81 3.18 13.78 25.19
N ASP A 82 3.24 12.47 25.42
CA ASP A 82 3.64 11.50 24.40
C ASP A 82 2.63 11.44 23.25
N GLU A 83 1.33 11.45 23.54
CA GLU A 83 0.27 11.50 22.53
C GLU A 83 0.32 12.81 21.73
N VAL A 84 0.53 13.95 22.39
CA VAL A 84 0.67 15.24 21.73
C VAL A 84 1.91 15.25 20.83
N LYS A 85 3.01 14.64 21.26
CA LYS A 85 4.23 14.49 20.46
C LYS A 85 3.98 13.61 19.24
N ALA A 86 3.38 12.43 19.42
CA ALA A 86 3.03 11.53 18.32
C ALA A 86 2.11 12.23 17.30
N THR A 87 1.12 12.97 17.79
CA THR A 87 0.23 13.78 16.93
C THR A 87 1.00 14.84 16.15
N ARG A 88 1.91 15.56 16.80
CA ARG A 88 2.75 16.58 16.14
C ARG A 88 3.67 15.99 15.07
N GLU A 89 4.10 14.76 15.23
CA GLU A 89 4.93 14.05 14.25
C GLU A 89 4.08 13.48 13.09
N ALA A 90 2.85 13.04 13.36
CA ALA A 90 1.95 12.44 12.36
C ALA A 90 1.22 13.45 11.47
N VAL A 91 0.88 14.65 11.98
CA VAL A 91 0.12 15.65 11.21
C VAL A 91 0.87 16.18 9.98
N PRO A 92 2.16 16.55 10.05
CA PRO A 92 2.90 17.08 8.90
C PRO A 92 2.92 16.15 7.66
N PRO A 93 3.25 14.85 7.75
CA PRO A 93 3.26 13.97 6.58
C PRO A 93 1.86 13.80 5.98
N LEU A 94 0.81 13.69 6.81
CA LEU A 94 -0.58 13.63 6.32
C LEU A 94 -0.99 14.90 5.57
N LEU A 95 -0.55 16.07 6.06
CA LEU A 95 -0.81 17.33 5.37
C LEU A 95 -0.07 17.40 4.03
N ALA A 96 1.17 16.91 3.97
CA ALA A 96 1.95 16.85 2.73
C ALA A 96 1.31 15.91 1.70
N GLU A 97 0.87 14.72 2.11
CA GLU A 97 0.17 13.76 1.26
C GLU A 97 -1.15 14.35 0.73
N TRP A 98 -1.91 15.03 1.59
CA TRP A 98 -3.15 15.70 1.19
C TRP A 98 -2.88 16.82 0.18
N GLN A 99 -1.83 17.61 0.38
CA GLN A 99 -1.42 18.65 -0.57
C GLN A 99 -1.03 18.04 -1.92
N SER A 100 -0.15 17.03 -1.95
CA SER A 100 0.24 16.34 -3.19
C SER A 100 -0.97 15.75 -3.92
N THR A 101 -1.86 15.05 -3.21
CA THR A 101 -3.10 14.51 -3.78
C THR A 101 -3.92 15.62 -4.45
N ARG A 102 -4.04 16.77 -3.78
CA ARG A 102 -4.84 17.91 -4.26
C ARG A 102 -4.22 18.63 -5.46
N THR A 103 -2.90 18.80 -5.48
CA THR A 103 -2.21 19.59 -6.50
C THR A 103 -1.74 18.77 -7.69
N GLU A 104 -1.52 17.47 -7.51
CA GLU A 104 -0.93 16.60 -8.53
C GLU A 104 -1.95 15.56 -8.99
N THR A 105 -2.39 14.68 -8.08
CA THR A 105 -3.21 13.52 -8.44
C THR A 105 -4.60 13.91 -8.95
N ILE A 106 -5.33 14.76 -8.21
CA ILE A 106 -6.70 15.16 -8.60
C ILE A 106 -6.69 15.85 -9.98
N PRO A 107 -5.83 16.85 -10.26
CA PRO A 107 -5.77 17.47 -11.59
C PRO A 107 -5.44 16.49 -12.71
N GLN A 108 -4.51 15.55 -12.50
CA GLN A 108 -4.17 14.54 -13.50
C GLN A 108 -5.37 13.64 -13.83
N VAL A 109 -6.06 13.12 -12.82
CA VAL A 109 -7.27 12.30 -13.01
C VAL A 109 -8.37 13.08 -13.73
N LEU A 110 -8.55 14.37 -13.41
CA LEU A 110 -9.50 15.22 -14.11
C LEU A 110 -9.12 15.44 -15.58
N GLN A 111 -7.82 15.62 -15.87
CA GLN A 111 -7.32 15.77 -17.23
C GLN A 111 -7.52 14.49 -18.05
N GLU A 112 -7.20 13.32 -17.50
CA GLU A 112 -7.45 12.03 -18.14
C GLU A 112 -8.94 11.81 -18.37
N SER A 113 -9.79 12.11 -17.39
CA SER A 113 -11.25 12.02 -17.55
C SER A 113 -11.75 12.93 -18.67
N ALA A 114 -11.20 14.14 -18.79
CA ALA A 114 -11.54 15.06 -19.88
C ALA A 114 -11.07 14.53 -21.24
N ALA A 115 -9.87 13.95 -21.33
CA ALA A 115 -9.35 13.33 -22.56
C ALA A 115 -10.23 12.16 -23.01
N ILE A 116 -10.57 11.25 -22.10
CA ILE A 116 -11.47 10.12 -22.37
C ILE A 116 -12.84 10.62 -22.86
N ARG A 117 -13.41 11.65 -22.22
CA ARG A 117 -14.67 12.25 -22.67
C ARG A 117 -14.57 12.87 -24.06
N GLY A 118 -13.39 13.38 -24.44
CA GLY A 118 -13.12 13.92 -25.77
C GLY A 118 -13.02 12.85 -26.86
N GLU A 119 -12.44 11.69 -26.54
CA GLU A 119 -12.25 10.58 -27.49
C GLU A 119 -13.50 9.71 -27.64
N LEU A 120 -14.29 9.56 -26.57
CA LEU A 120 -15.46 8.68 -26.54
C LEU A 120 -16.45 8.91 -27.72
N PRO A 121 -16.78 10.15 -28.13
CA PRO A 121 -17.66 10.38 -29.28
C PRO A 121 -17.10 9.83 -30.61
N ALA A 122 -15.78 9.84 -30.79
CA ALA A 122 -15.16 9.29 -32.01
C ALA A 122 -15.26 7.77 -32.03
N ILE A 123 -14.95 7.12 -30.91
CA ILE A 123 -15.08 5.67 -30.74
C ILE A 123 -16.53 5.23 -30.93
N LEU A 124 -17.50 5.99 -30.40
CA LEU A 124 -18.92 5.70 -30.60
C LEU A 124 -19.31 5.78 -32.08
N ARG A 125 -18.88 6.82 -32.80
CA ARG A 125 -19.12 6.94 -34.25
C ARG A 125 -18.50 5.78 -35.04
N GLU A 126 -17.29 5.37 -34.69
CA GLU A 126 -16.66 4.21 -35.33
C GLU A 126 -17.43 2.92 -35.05
N SER A 127 -17.86 2.71 -33.80
CA SER A 127 -18.69 1.56 -33.42
C SER A 127 -20.03 1.53 -34.18
N GLU A 128 -20.68 2.67 -34.35
CA GLU A 128 -21.88 2.81 -35.17
C GLU A 128 -21.61 2.45 -36.64
N GLY A 129 -20.48 2.91 -37.19
CA GLY A 129 -20.03 2.54 -38.53
C GLY A 129 -19.84 1.04 -38.72
N TYR A 130 -19.15 0.37 -37.78
CA TYR A 130 -19.02 -1.09 -37.84
C TYR A 130 -20.36 -1.81 -37.72
N ARG A 131 -21.25 -1.36 -36.83
CA ARG A 131 -22.60 -1.94 -36.68
C ARG A 131 -23.41 -1.84 -37.97
N ALA A 132 -23.23 -0.77 -38.73
CA ALA A 132 -23.87 -0.60 -40.03
C ALA A 132 -23.26 -1.52 -41.11
N LEU A 133 -21.94 -1.76 -41.10
CA LEU A 133 -21.24 -2.56 -42.11
C LEU A 133 -21.36 -4.08 -41.89
N VAL A 134 -21.44 -4.53 -40.64
CA VAL A 134 -21.47 -5.97 -40.30
C VAL A 134 -22.56 -6.75 -41.05
N PRO A 135 -23.83 -6.28 -41.14
CA PRO A 135 -24.86 -6.96 -41.92
C PRO A 135 -24.47 -7.19 -43.37
N ASP A 136 -23.90 -6.18 -44.04
CA ASP A 136 -23.51 -6.26 -45.45
C ASP A 136 -22.40 -7.31 -45.66
N VAL A 137 -21.38 -7.30 -44.81
CA VAL A 137 -20.29 -8.29 -44.84
C VAL A 137 -20.84 -9.70 -44.58
N LEU A 138 -21.78 -9.86 -43.64
CA LEU A 138 -22.41 -11.16 -43.38
C LEU A 138 -23.23 -11.63 -44.59
N THR A 139 -23.95 -10.73 -45.26
CA THR A 139 -24.67 -11.03 -46.50
C THR A 139 -23.72 -11.43 -47.62
N GLU A 140 -22.65 -10.69 -47.85
CA GLU A 140 -21.64 -11.02 -48.87
C GLU A 140 -20.98 -12.37 -48.58
N THR A 141 -20.59 -12.63 -47.32
CA THR A 141 -20.03 -13.91 -46.91
C THR A 141 -21.02 -15.05 -47.15
N GLY A 142 -22.31 -14.82 -46.89
CA GLY A 142 -23.39 -15.77 -47.19
C GLY A 142 -23.49 -16.07 -48.69
N ASN A 143 -23.42 -15.03 -49.53
CA ASN A 143 -23.45 -15.17 -50.98
C ASN A 143 -22.24 -15.94 -51.51
N ILE A 144 -21.04 -15.65 -50.98
CA ILE A 144 -19.81 -16.37 -51.32
C ILE A 144 -19.91 -17.85 -50.91
N ARG A 145 -20.42 -18.15 -49.71
CA ARG A 145 -20.65 -19.54 -49.28
C ARG A 145 -21.64 -20.29 -50.17
N ALA A 146 -22.65 -19.59 -50.72
CA ALA A 146 -23.60 -20.18 -51.65
C ALA A 146 -23.00 -20.41 -53.05
N SER A 147 -22.11 -19.52 -53.52
CA SER A 147 -21.51 -19.59 -54.86
C SER A 147 -20.24 -20.45 -54.94
N LEU A 148 -19.55 -20.64 -53.81
CA LEU A 148 -18.33 -21.45 -53.69
C LEU A 148 -18.56 -22.90 -54.16
N PRO A 149 -19.57 -23.65 -53.69
CA PRO A 149 -19.82 -25.02 -54.15
C PRO A 149 -19.99 -25.10 -55.66
N VAL A 150 -20.75 -24.17 -56.25
CA VAL A 150 -20.97 -24.14 -57.71
C VAL A 150 -19.67 -23.90 -58.47
N THR A 151 -18.81 -23.02 -57.97
CA THR A 151 -17.52 -22.71 -58.58
C THR A 151 -16.54 -23.88 -58.42
N LEU A 152 -16.53 -24.53 -57.27
CA LEU A 152 -15.73 -25.73 -57.01
C LEU A 152 -16.16 -26.88 -57.91
N THR A 153 -17.46 -27.13 -58.06
CA THR A 153 -17.97 -28.16 -59.00
C THR A 153 -17.60 -27.84 -60.45
N ARG A 154 -17.58 -26.57 -60.86
CA ARG A 154 -17.11 -26.19 -62.20
C ARG A 154 -15.61 -26.44 -62.37
N LEU A 155 -14.80 -26.13 -61.35
CA LEU A 155 -13.37 -26.40 -61.36
C LEU A 155 -13.07 -27.90 -61.38
N GLU A 156 -13.81 -28.70 -60.61
CA GLU A 156 -13.75 -30.17 -60.65
C GLU A 156 -14.05 -30.67 -62.06
N GLY A 157 -15.10 -30.15 -62.72
CA GLY A 157 -15.41 -30.48 -64.11
C GLY A 157 -14.29 -30.13 -65.09
N ILE A 158 -13.68 -28.95 -64.98
CA ILE A 158 -12.55 -28.54 -65.82
C ILE A 158 -11.32 -29.40 -65.55
N VAL A 159 -11.06 -29.76 -64.28
CA VAL A 159 -9.94 -30.64 -63.91
C VAL A 159 -10.18 -32.05 -64.43
N ASP A 160 -11.39 -32.57 -64.37
CA ASP A 160 -11.75 -33.86 -64.95
C ASP A 160 -11.60 -33.86 -66.47
N GLU A 161 -12.05 -32.81 -67.15
CA GLU A 161 -11.87 -32.63 -68.59
C GLU A 161 -10.39 -32.45 -68.97
N ALA A 162 -9.61 -31.70 -68.19
CA ALA A 162 -8.17 -31.58 -68.37
C ALA A 162 -7.47 -32.92 -68.11
N LYS A 163 -7.95 -33.73 -67.17
CA LYS A 163 -7.43 -35.08 -66.89
C LYS A 163 -7.75 -36.05 -68.03
N THR A 164 -8.93 -35.97 -68.65
CA THR A 164 -9.24 -36.80 -69.83
C THR A 164 -8.43 -36.37 -71.06
N ILE A 165 -8.24 -35.06 -71.25
CA ILE A 165 -7.35 -34.54 -72.30
C ILE A 165 -5.90 -34.94 -72.02
N ALA A 166 -5.43 -34.83 -70.78
CA ALA A 166 -4.09 -35.23 -70.37
C ALA A 166 -3.90 -36.76 -70.41
N SER A 167 -4.93 -37.57 -70.16
CA SER A 167 -4.84 -39.03 -70.35
C SER A 167 -4.86 -39.41 -71.83
N SER A 168 -5.53 -38.62 -72.66
CA SER A 168 -5.59 -38.82 -74.11
C SER A 168 -4.34 -38.29 -74.84
N ALA A 169 -3.68 -37.26 -74.29
CA ALA A 169 -2.44 -36.67 -74.81
C ALA A 169 -1.17 -37.21 -74.12
N GLY A 170 -1.32 -37.86 -72.96
CA GLY A 170 -0.27 -38.34 -72.08
C GLY A 170 -0.18 -39.86 -72.02
N GLU A 171 -0.29 -40.54 -73.16
CA GLU A 171 0.27 -41.90 -73.26
C GLU A 171 1.80 -41.91 -73.08
N ASN A 172 2.45 -40.73 -73.03
CA ASN A 172 3.82 -40.57 -72.57
C ASN A 172 4.06 -39.17 -71.94
N ALA A 173 3.97 -39.02 -70.61
CA ALA A 173 4.90 -38.20 -69.79
C ALA A 173 4.39 -37.91 -68.36
N VAL A 174 5.12 -38.50 -67.41
CA VAL A 174 5.54 -37.93 -66.12
C VAL A 174 4.46 -37.39 -65.18
N THR A 175 4.07 -38.29 -64.29
CA THR A 175 3.71 -38.05 -62.89
C THR A 175 4.64 -37.05 -62.20
N GLY A 176 4.09 -35.93 -61.72
CA GLY A 176 4.69 -35.19 -60.62
C GLY A 176 4.65 -33.70 -60.83
N LEU A 177 3.70 -33.03 -60.17
CA LEU A 177 3.85 -31.70 -59.55
C LEU A 177 2.46 -31.19 -59.12
N VAL A 178 1.96 -31.54 -57.94
CA VAL A 178 1.12 -30.63 -57.13
C VAL A 178 1.13 -31.09 -55.66
N THR A 179 2.05 -30.54 -54.86
CA THR A 179 2.00 -30.62 -53.38
C THR A 179 2.41 -29.28 -52.72
N GLY A 180 2.12 -28.16 -53.38
CA GLY A 180 2.59 -26.84 -52.97
C GLY A 180 1.61 -26.02 -52.13
N ILE A 181 2.11 -25.55 -50.97
CA ILE A 181 2.01 -24.16 -50.44
C ILE A 181 1.26 -23.96 -49.10
N PHE A 182 0.43 -24.87 -48.58
CA PHE A 182 -0.18 -24.65 -47.25
C PHE A 182 0.63 -25.28 -46.10
N LYS A 183 1.77 -24.69 -45.74
CA LYS A 183 2.43 -24.95 -44.45
C LYS A 183 2.65 -23.63 -43.71
N ALA A 184 1.88 -23.44 -42.63
CA ALA A 184 2.06 -22.35 -41.67
C ALA A 184 3.51 -22.33 -41.11
N PRO A 185 4.08 -21.16 -40.80
CA PRO A 185 5.50 -21.02 -40.45
C PRO A 185 5.88 -21.52 -39.04
N PHE A 186 5.01 -22.25 -38.35
CA PHE A 186 5.18 -22.54 -36.91
C PHE A 186 5.38 -24.04 -36.61
N GLN A 187 6.24 -24.71 -37.38
CA GLN A 187 6.70 -26.05 -37.02
C GLN A 187 7.78 -25.96 -35.92
N LEU A 188 7.36 -25.66 -34.69
CA LEU A 188 8.06 -26.20 -33.53
C LEU A 188 7.93 -27.72 -33.65
N MET A 189 9.06 -28.40 -33.76
CA MET A 189 9.15 -29.78 -34.23
C MET A 189 8.14 -30.69 -33.51
N SER A 190 7.18 -31.23 -34.27
CA SER A 190 6.16 -32.15 -33.77
C SER A 190 6.82 -33.28 -32.99
N GLY A 191 6.58 -33.35 -31.67
CA GLY A 191 7.15 -34.39 -30.81
C GLY A 191 8.12 -33.89 -29.74
N VAL A 192 8.54 -32.63 -29.77
CA VAL A 192 9.35 -32.03 -28.71
C VAL A 192 8.58 -31.95 -27.39
N GLY A 193 7.26 -31.77 -27.42
CA GLY A 193 6.47 -31.75 -26.19
C GLY A 193 6.67 -33.02 -25.34
N ARG A 194 6.87 -34.19 -25.98
CA ARG A 194 7.10 -35.47 -25.30
C ARG A 194 8.52 -35.66 -24.78
N THR A 195 9.49 -34.93 -25.33
CA THR A 195 10.89 -34.99 -24.85
C THR A 195 11.14 -33.97 -23.74
N LEU A 196 10.45 -32.84 -23.76
CA LEU A 196 10.55 -31.81 -22.72
C LEU A 196 9.84 -32.21 -21.44
N PHE A 197 8.66 -32.83 -21.54
CA PHE A 197 7.83 -33.14 -20.39
C PHE A 197 7.77 -34.64 -20.11
N PRO A 198 7.84 -35.06 -18.83
CA PRO A 198 7.90 -36.47 -18.48
C PRO A 198 6.59 -37.19 -18.83
N ALA A 199 6.70 -38.44 -19.29
CA ALA A 199 5.56 -39.28 -19.60
C ALA A 199 4.60 -39.50 -18.41
N SER A 200 5.08 -39.28 -17.17
CA SER A 200 4.29 -39.35 -15.94
C SER A 200 3.19 -38.30 -15.82
N MET A 201 3.15 -37.28 -16.69
CA MET A 201 2.08 -36.27 -16.70
C MET A 201 0.80 -36.71 -17.42
N GLU A 202 0.81 -37.86 -18.12
CA GLU A 202 -0.37 -38.40 -18.82
C GLU A 202 -1.05 -37.39 -19.77
N LEU A 203 -0.26 -36.59 -20.49
CA LEU A 203 -0.77 -35.60 -21.44
C LEU A 203 -1.35 -36.28 -22.69
N SER A 204 -2.53 -35.81 -23.13
CA SER A 204 -3.16 -36.22 -24.39
C SER A 204 -2.42 -35.65 -25.61
N LYS A 205 -2.76 -36.12 -26.82
CA LYS A 205 -2.17 -35.55 -28.06
C LYS A 205 -2.57 -34.09 -28.24
N GLU A 206 -3.80 -33.76 -27.87
CA GLU A 206 -4.39 -32.44 -27.91
C GLU A 206 -3.69 -31.50 -26.91
N ASP A 207 -3.36 -31.99 -25.71
CA ASP A 207 -2.59 -31.25 -24.71
C ASP A 207 -1.19 -30.89 -25.24
N TYR A 208 -0.49 -31.83 -25.89
CA TYR A 208 0.81 -31.54 -26.51
C TYR A 208 0.70 -30.50 -27.62
N GLN A 209 -0.31 -30.61 -28.48
CA GLN A 209 -0.54 -29.64 -29.55
C GLN A 209 -0.86 -28.25 -29.00
N LEU A 210 -1.61 -28.18 -27.91
CA LEU A 210 -1.92 -26.93 -27.22
C LEU A 210 -0.64 -26.27 -26.68
N VAL A 211 0.22 -27.04 -26.00
CA VAL A 211 1.51 -26.53 -25.50
C VAL A 211 2.39 -26.05 -26.65
N GLU A 212 2.53 -26.83 -27.72
CA GLU A 212 3.35 -26.46 -28.89
C GLU A 212 2.83 -25.16 -29.56
N ASN A 213 1.52 -25.04 -29.78
CA ASN A 213 0.91 -23.88 -30.41
C ASN A 213 1.04 -22.61 -29.55
N LYS A 214 0.84 -22.72 -28.22
CA LYS A 214 0.97 -21.58 -27.31
C LYS A 214 2.42 -21.15 -27.13
N ALA A 215 3.36 -22.10 -27.06
CA ALA A 215 4.78 -21.79 -27.02
C ALA A 215 5.24 -21.04 -28.28
N ALA A 216 4.76 -21.46 -29.46
CA ALA A 216 5.02 -20.76 -30.71
C ALA A 216 4.53 -19.30 -30.68
N ALA A 217 3.30 -19.09 -30.20
CA ALA A 217 2.69 -17.76 -30.11
C ALA A 217 3.45 -16.86 -29.12
N MET A 218 3.81 -17.38 -27.94
CA MET A 218 4.62 -16.67 -26.95
C MET A 218 5.96 -16.23 -27.54
N LEU A 219 6.67 -17.14 -28.22
CA LEU A 219 7.95 -16.82 -28.84
C LEU A 219 7.83 -15.73 -29.92
N ALA A 220 6.73 -15.67 -30.67
CA ALA A 220 6.57 -14.72 -31.77
C ALA A 220 5.98 -13.36 -31.35
N GLN A 221 5.11 -13.32 -30.34
CA GLN A 221 4.25 -12.15 -30.08
C GLN A 221 4.48 -11.50 -28.71
N SER A 222 5.06 -12.22 -27.75
CA SER A 222 5.25 -11.71 -26.39
C SER A 222 6.56 -10.93 -26.24
N SER A 223 6.61 -10.03 -25.25
CA SER A 223 7.84 -9.36 -24.81
C SER A 223 8.49 -10.09 -23.64
N VAL A 224 9.73 -9.73 -23.31
CA VAL A 224 10.38 -10.23 -22.08
C VAL A 224 9.53 -9.89 -20.85
N ASN A 225 9.45 -10.83 -19.90
CA ASN A 225 8.61 -10.84 -18.70
C ASN A 225 7.09 -10.89 -18.96
N ASP A 226 6.65 -11.10 -20.20
CA ASP A 226 5.24 -11.40 -20.46
C ASP A 226 4.93 -12.83 -20.01
N ARG A 227 3.94 -12.93 -19.12
CA ARG A 227 3.51 -14.18 -18.49
C ARG A 227 2.05 -14.45 -18.83
N GLN A 228 1.80 -15.57 -19.48
CA GLN A 228 0.47 -15.97 -19.92
C GLN A 228 0.06 -17.30 -19.28
N VAL A 229 -1.23 -17.44 -19.01
CA VAL A 229 -1.81 -18.66 -18.43
C VAL A 229 -2.88 -19.19 -19.38
N TYR A 230 -2.75 -20.46 -19.74
CA TYR A 230 -3.67 -21.17 -20.61
C TYR A 230 -4.25 -22.39 -19.91
N TYR A 231 -5.42 -22.80 -20.36
CA TYR A 231 -6.10 -24.01 -19.94
C TYR A 231 -6.53 -24.80 -21.18
N ASN A 232 -6.58 -26.12 -21.06
CA ASN A 232 -7.29 -26.95 -22.04
C ASN A 232 -8.81 -26.89 -21.79
N ASP A 233 -9.59 -27.45 -22.71
CA ASP A 233 -11.06 -27.30 -22.73
C ASP A 233 -11.75 -27.83 -21.46
N ASP A 234 -11.26 -28.94 -20.92
CA ASP A 234 -11.78 -29.56 -19.70
C ASP A 234 -11.15 -28.99 -18.41
N ARG A 235 -10.25 -28.01 -18.53
CA ARG A 235 -9.46 -27.39 -17.45
C ARG A 235 -8.63 -28.38 -16.61
N SER A 236 -8.42 -29.60 -17.09
CA SER A 236 -7.58 -30.59 -16.41
C SER A 236 -6.09 -30.24 -16.51
N LEU A 237 -5.68 -29.45 -17.51
CA LEU A 237 -4.32 -28.97 -17.71
C LEU A 237 -4.27 -27.44 -17.60
N LYS A 238 -3.42 -26.94 -16.72
CA LYS A 238 -3.00 -25.54 -16.65
C LYS A 238 -1.59 -25.40 -17.22
N ILE A 239 -1.39 -24.43 -18.10
CA ILE A 239 -0.12 -24.13 -18.74
C ILE A 239 0.25 -22.68 -18.39
N VAL A 240 1.39 -22.46 -17.79
CA VAL A 240 1.94 -21.12 -17.52
C VAL A 240 3.18 -20.95 -18.38
N MET A 241 3.23 -19.89 -19.16
CA MET A 241 4.38 -19.58 -20.02
C MET A 241 4.89 -18.19 -19.73
N GLU A 242 6.20 -18.03 -19.73
CA GLU A 242 6.86 -16.74 -19.50
C GLU A 242 8.12 -16.60 -20.35
N VAL A 243 8.24 -15.49 -21.08
CA VAL A 243 9.48 -15.16 -21.81
C VAL A 243 10.47 -14.56 -20.81
N GLU A 244 11.39 -15.36 -20.30
CA GLU A 244 12.31 -14.91 -19.23
C GLU A 244 13.39 -13.97 -19.75
N ARG A 245 13.88 -14.22 -20.97
CA ARG A 245 14.93 -13.39 -21.57
C ARG A 245 14.91 -13.43 -23.08
N GLU A 246 15.37 -12.34 -23.66
CA GLU A 246 15.69 -12.20 -25.07
C GLU A 246 17.19 -11.88 -25.20
N PHE A 247 17.89 -12.56 -26.09
CA PHE A 247 19.32 -12.41 -26.29
C PHE A 247 19.71 -12.66 -27.73
N ASN A 248 20.79 -12.04 -28.19
CA ASN A 248 21.32 -12.27 -29.53
C ASN A 248 22.43 -13.33 -29.49
N LYS A 249 22.28 -14.40 -30.27
CA LYS A 249 23.34 -15.40 -30.50
C LYS A 249 23.90 -15.23 -31.90
N GLY A 250 24.97 -14.44 -32.01
CA GLY A 250 25.47 -13.97 -33.30
C GLY A 250 24.48 -13.00 -33.94
N ALA A 251 24.02 -13.31 -35.16
CA ALA A 251 23.02 -12.51 -35.88
C ALA A 251 21.57 -12.99 -35.69
N LYS A 252 21.32 -13.96 -34.79
CA LYS A 252 19.99 -14.53 -34.53
C LYS A 252 19.43 -14.01 -33.21
N LEU A 253 18.17 -13.55 -33.26
CA LEU A 253 17.39 -13.24 -32.06
C LEU A 253 16.95 -14.55 -31.40
N CYS A 254 17.27 -14.72 -30.13
CA CYS A 254 16.91 -15.90 -29.35
C CYS A 254 16.11 -15.50 -28.11
N ARG A 255 15.22 -16.38 -27.68
CA ARG A 255 14.38 -16.21 -26.50
C ARG A 255 14.40 -17.48 -25.65
N GLU A 256 14.37 -17.28 -24.34
CA GLU A 256 14.18 -18.36 -23.38
C GLU A 256 12.74 -18.31 -22.85
N LEU A 257 12.01 -19.40 -23.05
CA LEU A 257 10.63 -19.55 -22.61
C LEU A 257 10.57 -20.55 -21.46
N ALA A 258 10.13 -20.10 -20.30
CA ALA A 258 9.78 -20.96 -19.18
C ALA A 258 8.36 -21.48 -19.38
N ILE A 259 8.16 -22.79 -19.25
CA ILE A 259 6.87 -23.46 -19.40
C ILE A 259 6.63 -24.30 -18.15
N GLN A 260 5.54 -24.02 -17.44
CA GLN A 260 5.06 -24.80 -16.30
C GLN A 260 3.74 -25.45 -16.66
N LEU A 261 3.65 -26.76 -16.46
CA LEU A 261 2.45 -27.55 -16.66
C LEU A 261 1.96 -28.06 -15.31
N THR A 262 0.66 -27.96 -15.07
CA THR A 262 -0.02 -28.53 -13.90
C THR A 262 -1.20 -29.36 -14.38
N LYS A 263 -1.14 -30.69 -14.25
CA LYS A 263 -2.26 -31.59 -14.56
C LYS A 263 -3.01 -31.99 -13.29
N ASN A 264 -4.34 -31.83 -13.30
CA ASN A 264 -5.26 -32.16 -12.21
C ASN A 264 -4.86 -31.57 -10.85
N GLY A 265 -4.16 -30.42 -10.84
CA GLY A 265 -3.68 -29.75 -9.63
C GLY A 265 -2.64 -30.52 -8.82
N LYS A 266 -2.03 -31.58 -9.36
CA LYS A 266 -1.07 -32.43 -8.62
C LYS A 266 0.25 -32.68 -9.34
N ASN A 267 0.21 -32.81 -10.67
CA ASN A 267 1.40 -33.12 -11.44
C ASN A 267 1.98 -31.83 -12.00
N ASP A 268 3.00 -31.29 -11.33
CA ASP A 268 3.71 -30.08 -11.75
C ASP A 268 5.03 -30.42 -12.45
N SER A 269 5.28 -29.80 -13.59
CA SER A 269 6.55 -29.89 -14.32
C SER A 269 6.89 -28.53 -14.88
N SER A 270 8.16 -28.14 -14.74
CA SER A 270 8.67 -26.87 -15.22
C SER A 270 9.88 -27.14 -16.11
N GLN A 271 9.87 -26.57 -17.31
CA GLN A 271 10.97 -26.66 -18.27
C GLN A 271 11.29 -25.29 -18.83
N LYS A 272 12.54 -25.08 -19.22
CA LYS A 272 12.98 -23.89 -19.96
C LYS A 272 13.45 -24.32 -21.32
N ILE A 273 12.99 -23.62 -22.36
CA ILE A 273 13.43 -23.86 -23.73
C ILE A 273 14.05 -22.61 -24.31
N GLY A 274 15.22 -22.75 -24.92
CA GLY A 274 15.82 -21.74 -25.77
C GLY A 274 15.36 -21.95 -27.21
N ALA A 275 14.90 -20.89 -27.87
CA ALA A 275 14.57 -20.91 -29.29
C ALA A 275 15.14 -19.67 -29.98
N CYS A 276 15.64 -19.84 -31.20
CA CYS A 276 16.19 -18.77 -32.02
C CYS A 276 15.40 -18.58 -33.30
N LEU A 277 15.23 -17.33 -33.71
CA LEU A 277 14.60 -16.93 -34.95
C LEU A 277 15.54 -17.20 -36.13
N THR A 278 15.06 -17.93 -37.11
CA THR A 278 15.75 -18.24 -38.37
C THR A 278 15.45 -17.19 -39.43
N ALA A 279 16.27 -17.14 -40.49
CA ALA A 279 16.17 -16.15 -41.56
C ALA A 279 14.83 -16.21 -42.34
N ASP A 280 14.16 -17.35 -42.32
CA ASP A 280 12.82 -17.59 -42.90
C ASP A 280 11.68 -17.31 -41.90
N GLY A 281 11.97 -16.63 -40.79
CA GLY A 281 10.97 -16.17 -39.82
C GLY A 281 10.41 -17.26 -38.90
N ARG A 282 11.09 -18.40 -38.77
CA ARG A 282 10.67 -19.52 -37.92
C ARG A 282 11.46 -19.56 -36.61
N TRP A 283 10.87 -20.07 -35.55
CA TRP A 283 11.57 -20.30 -34.28
C TRP A 283 12.03 -21.76 -34.23
N THR A 284 13.33 -21.97 -34.01
CA THR A 284 13.93 -23.31 -33.85
C THR A 284 14.59 -23.44 -32.50
N LEU A 285 14.40 -24.58 -31.83
CA LEU A 285 15.01 -24.87 -30.54
C LEU A 285 16.54 -24.90 -30.63
N GLU A 286 17.19 -24.48 -29.55
CA GLU A 286 18.63 -24.60 -29.34
C GLU A 286 19.03 -26.02 -28.90
#